data_AF-A0A1Y5PBU3-F1
#
_entry.id   AF-A0A1Y5PBU3-F1
#
_cell.length_a   1.000
_cell.length_b   1.000
_cell.length_c   1.000
_cell.angle_alpha   90.00
_cell.angle_beta   90.00
_cell.angle_gamma   90.00
#
_symmetry.space_group_name_H-M   'P 1'
#
loop_
_entity.id
_entity.type
_entity.pdbx_description
1 polymer ?
#
loop_
_entity_poly.entity_id
_entity_poly.type
_entity_poly.pdbx_seq_one_letter_code
_entity_poly.pdbx_strand_id
1 'polypeptide(L)'
;MTAVAVAGPARRMPVAIPAWLRERGMGATVLVAAISAAFGVLLISATGFLGAWLKADPYIGGGETVAVVVGILSILLVGVAVYVAAIVTANTFATIVAGRTRHIALLRLIGASARAQRGEIARQGLVVGAIGGLVGLVGGTLAAWGLLALGSRLLAIDVMYTVVQPVLLIPAAIVALTTWAAAWAGSRRVLSVTPLQVLSGSVERSHDEVSAARSRPVAAIALFVVGAALLAAGILIGLLTPLGVVVAFFGGLASFTGLTLGAVLVMPPLLRLTGRLFGRSAPARLAAENALRYPERSSRMAIGVVMGVALVTMFAVANESVKIVMAASGGGELPGDLAQILDTFAAIMMGLVAVSAVIAAVGLVNLLTIGIVQRRRELGLLRALGLTSAQVRRVVLFEAAHVTITALVFGLVLGIAYGWAAAQSLFGSIQIPPDWSSPTFVAPGMPWVPMLVVIVATAALTLVAAVTPTRLATRVAPVEALAE
;
A
#
# COMPACT_ATOMS: atom_id res chain seq x y z
N MET A 1 -73.91 -3.86 -1.95
CA MET A 1 -73.05 -2.66 -1.76
C MET A 1 -71.65 -3.16 -1.42
N THR A 2 -70.74 -2.96 -2.36
CA THR A 2 -69.34 -3.45 -2.37
C THR A 2 -68.47 -2.61 -1.43
N ALA A 3 -67.89 -3.24 -0.40
CA ALA A 3 -66.90 -2.60 0.45
C ALA A 3 -65.52 -2.64 -0.23
N VAL A 4 -65.04 -1.46 -0.61
CA VAL A 4 -63.71 -1.23 -1.18
C VAL A 4 -62.67 -1.40 -0.08
N ALA A 5 -61.79 -2.40 -0.21
CA ALA A 5 -60.63 -2.55 0.64
C ALA A 5 -59.58 -1.50 0.27
N VAL A 6 -59.39 -0.52 1.14
CA VAL A 6 -58.32 0.48 1.01
C VAL A 6 -56.98 -0.20 1.27
N ALA A 7 -56.18 -0.38 0.22
CA ALA A 7 -54.79 -0.82 0.33
C ALA A 7 -53.98 0.26 1.07
N GLY A 8 -53.57 -0.03 2.30
CA GLY A 8 -52.66 0.83 3.05
C GLY A 8 -51.31 0.97 2.34
N PRO A 9 -50.61 2.11 2.50
CA PRO A 9 -49.36 2.36 1.79
C PRO A 9 -48.33 1.28 2.18
N ALA A 10 -47.76 0.63 1.16
CA ALA A 10 -46.68 -0.34 1.33
C ALA A 10 -45.55 0.30 2.15
N ARG A 11 -45.35 -0.19 3.38
CA ARG A 11 -44.21 0.19 4.22
C ARG A 11 -42.95 -0.13 3.42
N ARG A 12 -42.25 0.90 2.94
CA ARG A 12 -40.90 0.74 2.39
C ARG A 12 -40.05 0.10 3.47
N MET A 13 -39.73 -1.19 3.32
CA MET A 13 -38.75 -1.83 4.18
C MET A 13 -37.46 -1.02 4.07
N PRO A 14 -36.90 -0.48 5.16
CA PRO A 14 -35.61 0.17 5.11
C PRO A 14 -34.61 -0.84 4.55
N VAL A 15 -33.78 -0.42 3.59
CA VAL A 15 -32.74 -1.27 3.01
C VAL A 15 -31.88 -1.81 4.16
N ALA A 16 -32.09 -3.06 4.53
CA ALA A 16 -31.44 -3.65 5.68
C ALA A 16 -29.96 -3.87 5.34
N ILE A 17 -29.08 -3.04 5.91
CA ILE A 17 -27.63 -3.22 5.76
C ILE A 17 -27.30 -4.63 6.27
N PRO A 18 -26.69 -5.50 5.42
CA PRO A 18 -26.37 -6.87 5.78
C PRO A 18 -25.58 -6.95 7.08
N ALA A 19 -25.94 -7.88 7.98
CA ALA A 19 -25.30 -8.01 9.29
C ALA A 19 -23.77 -8.23 9.21
N TRP A 20 -23.30 -8.89 8.15
CA TRP A 20 -21.87 -9.13 7.92
C TRP A 20 -21.06 -7.85 7.65
N LEU A 21 -21.69 -6.76 7.17
CA LEU A 21 -21.01 -5.45 7.03
C LEU A 21 -20.69 -4.81 8.38
N ARG A 22 -21.39 -5.22 9.45
CA ARG A 22 -21.12 -4.80 10.83
C ARG A 22 -20.07 -5.66 11.53
N GLU A 23 -19.57 -6.72 10.88
CA GLU A 23 -18.49 -7.54 11.45
C GLU A 23 -17.18 -6.75 11.58
N ARG A 24 -16.41 -7.04 12.63
CA ARG A 24 -15.13 -6.36 12.91
C ARG A 24 -14.18 -6.52 11.72
N GLY A 25 -13.63 -5.39 11.25
CA GLY A 25 -12.67 -5.33 10.14
C GLY A 25 -13.27 -4.93 8.80
N MET A 26 -14.57 -5.15 8.56
CA MET A 26 -15.19 -4.82 7.26
C MET A 26 -15.23 -3.31 7.00
N GLY A 27 -15.45 -2.49 8.04
CA GLY A 27 -15.37 -1.04 7.93
C GLY A 27 -13.97 -0.53 7.54
N ALA A 28 -12.91 -1.14 8.07
CA ALA A 28 -11.54 -0.79 7.70
C ALA A 28 -11.26 -1.11 6.22
N THR A 29 -11.81 -2.21 5.72
CA THR A 29 -11.71 -2.59 4.31
C THR A 29 -12.45 -1.63 3.38
N VAL A 30 -13.67 -1.22 3.74
CA VAL A 30 -14.42 -0.20 2.99
C VAL A 30 -13.63 1.11 2.95
N LEU A 31 -13.02 1.51 4.09
CA LEU A 31 -12.19 2.69 4.16
C LEU A 31 -10.96 2.60 3.26
N VAL A 32 -10.23 1.48 3.28
CA VAL A 32 -9.06 1.26 2.40
C VAL A 32 -9.47 1.30 0.93
N ALA A 33 -10.59 0.67 0.56
CA ALA A 33 -11.12 0.70 -0.80
C ALA A 33 -11.51 2.14 -1.20
N ALA A 34 -12.15 2.90 -0.32
CA ALA A 34 -12.51 4.29 -0.57
C ALA A 34 -11.30 5.19 -0.76
N ILE A 35 -10.29 5.10 0.10
CA ILE A 35 -9.05 5.88 -0.04
C ILE A 35 -8.32 5.48 -1.33
N SER A 36 -8.30 4.19 -1.68
CA SER A 36 -7.66 3.71 -2.91
C SER A 36 -8.36 4.23 -4.17
N ALA A 37 -9.69 4.25 -4.20
CA ALA A 37 -10.45 4.77 -5.33
C ALA A 37 -10.32 6.30 -5.42
N ALA A 38 -10.40 7.00 -4.28
CA ALA A 38 -10.17 8.44 -4.22
C ALA A 38 -8.76 8.81 -4.71
N PHE A 39 -7.76 8.02 -4.32
CA PHE A 39 -6.39 8.22 -4.78
C PHE A 39 -6.29 8.06 -6.30
N GLY A 40 -6.85 7.00 -6.89
CA GLY A 40 -6.85 6.83 -8.35
C GLY A 40 -7.57 7.97 -9.09
N VAL A 41 -8.66 8.51 -8.52
CA VAL A 41 -9.36 9.68 -9.08
C VAL A 41 -8.50 10.94 -9.00
N LEU A 42 -7.88 11.21 -7.86
CA LEU A 42 -6.96 12.32 -7.67
C LEU A 42 -5.78 12.23 -8.63
N LEU A 43 -5.26 11.02 -8.83
CA LEU A 43 -4.15 10.74 -9.71
C LEU A 43 -4.46 11.11 -11.15
N ILE A 44 -5.57 10.60 -11.69
CA ILE A 44 -6.02 10.87 -13.06
C ILE A 44 -6.35 12.36 -13.23
N SER A 45 -6.99 12.98 -12.24
CA SER A 45 -7.37 14.40 -12.30
C SER A 45 -6.13 15.30 -12.27
N ALA A 46 -5.17 15.02 -11.39
CA ALA A 46 -3.96 15.82 -11.25
C ALA A 46 -3.00 15.62 -12.42
N THR A 47 -2.82 14.40 -12.94
CA THR A 47 -1.99 14.17 -14.13
C THR A 47 -2.63 14.75 -15.38
N GLY A 48 -3.97 14.67 -15.49
CA GLY A 48 -4.72 15.33 -16.56
C GLY A 48 -4.60 16.85 -16.51
N PHE A 49 -4.72 17.44 -15.32
CA PHE A 49 -4.51 18.87 -15.09
C PHE A 49 -3.08 19.30 -15.45
N LEU A 50 -2.08 18.53 -14.99
CA LEU A 50 -0.67 18.79 -15.28
C LEU A 50 -0.35 18.70 -16.78
N GLY A 51 -0.94 17.72 -17.47
CA GLY A 51 -0.83 17.61 -18.93
C GLY A 51 -1.49 18.77 -19.67
N ALA A 52 -2.62 19.29 -19.16
CA ALA A 52 -3.25 20.48 -19.71
C ALA A 52 -2.39 21.74 -19.48
N TRP A 53 -1.79 21.87 -18.30
CA TRP A 53 -0.90 22.98 -17.96
C TRP A 53 0.38 22.99 -18.80
N LEU A 54 1.06 21.85 -18.92
CA LEU A 54 2.27 21.73 -19.74
C LEU A 54 2.01 22.01 -21.24
N LYS A 55 0.82 21.70 -21.74
CA LYS A 55 0.42 21.99 -23.12
C LYS A 55 0.07 23.46 -23.36
N ALA A 56 -0.35 24.18 -22.32
CA ALA A 56 -0.68 25.60 -22.41
C ALA A 56 0.59 26.48 -22.45
N ASP A 57 1.74 25.95 -22.02
CA ASP A 57 3.00 26.69 -22.00
C ASP A 57 3.62 26.83 -23.42
N PRO A 58 3.96 28.06 -23.88
CA PRO A 58 4.53 28.29 -25.20
C PRO A 58 5.89 27.65 -25.46
N TYR A 59 6.70 27.41 -24.41
CA TYR A 59 8.05 26.86 -24.53
C TYR A 59 8.07 25.34 -24.55
N ILE A 60 7.09 24.71 -23.88
CA ILE A 60 7.03 23.26 -23.67
C ILE A 60 5.94 22.58 -24.52
N GLY A 61 4.85 23.28 -24.81
CA GLY A 61 3.63 22.74 -25.43
C GLY A 61 3.76 22.27 -26.89
N GLY A 62 4.83 22.66 -27.59
CA GLY A 62 5.07 22.29 -29.00
C GLY A 62 5.83 20.97 -29.22
N GLY A 63 6.43 20.38 -28.17
CA GLY A 63 7.25 19.18 -28.31
C GLY A 63 6.44 17.88 -28.24
N GLU A 64 6.33 17.13 -29.34
CA GLU A 64 5.72 15.78 -29.36
C GLU A 64 6.33 14.87 -28.27
N THR A 65 7.63 15.02 -28.00
CA THR A 65 8.36 14.27 -26.96
C THR A 65 7.83 14.53 -25.55
N VAL A 66 7.47 15.78 -25.21
CA VAL A 66 6.98 16.11 -23.86
C VAL A 66 5.60 15.50 -23.64
N ALA A 67 4.71 15.59 -24.63
CA ALA A 67 3.39 14.98 -24.57
C ALA A 67 3.48 13.45 -24.40
N VAL A 68 4.41 12.79 -25.10
CA VAL A 68 4.66 11.35 -24.96
C VAL A 68 5.20 11.01 -23.56
N VAL A 69 6.18 11.75 -23.05
CA VAL A 69 6.76 11.50 -21.71
C VAL A 69 5.71 11.70 -20.61
N VAL A 70 4.93 12.78 -20.64
CA VAL A 70 3.85 13.03 -19.67
C VAL A 70 2.77 11.95 -19.74
N GLY A 71 2.42 11.51 -20.96
CA GLY A 71 1.49 10.42 -21.18
C GLY A 71 1.98 9.09 -20.59
N ILE A 72 3.24 8.73 -20.84
CA ILE A 72 3.89 7.55 -20.27
C ILE A 72 3.87 7.64 -18.74
N LEU A 73 4.39 8.74 -18.17
CA LEU A 73 4.43 8.94 -16.72
C LEU A 73 3.05 8.83 -16.08
N SER A 74 2.01 9.39 -16.72
CA SER A 74 0.63 9.31 -16.24
C SER A 74 0.14 7.87 -16.16
N ILE A 75 0.36 7.07 -17.21
CA ILE A 75 -0.04 5.65 -17.25
C ILE A 75 0.74 4.85 -16.20
N LEU A 76 2.05 5.04 -16.11
CA LEU A 76 2.89 4.32 -15.15
C LEU A 76 2.49 4.65 -13.71
N LEU A 77 2.25 5.92 -13.41
CA LEU A 77 1.85 6.37 -12.07
C LEU A 77 0.49 5.76 -11.67
N VAL A 78 -0.49 5.76 -12.58
CA VAL A 78 -1.78 5.07 -12.38
C VAL A 78 -1.57 3.58 -12.16
N GLY A 79 -0.68 2.96 -12.94
CA GLY A 79 -0.30 1.56 -12.77
C GLY A 79 0.27 1.25 -11.38
N VAL A 80 1.23 2.06 -10.89
CA VAL A 80 1.79 1.87 -9.54
C VAL A 80 0.73 2.06 -8.47
N ALA A 81 -0.11 3.10 -8.59
CA ALA A 81 -1.16 3.39 -7.63
C ALA A 81 -2.16 2.24 -7.49
N VAL A 82 -2.63 1.71 -8.62
CA VAL A 82 -3.52 0.54 -8.67
C VAL A 82 -2.83 -0.69 -8.06
N TYR A 83 -1.56 -0.90 -8.39
CA TYR A 83 -0.78 -2.03 -7.87
C TYR A 83 -0.64 -1.98 -6.34
N VAL A 84 -0.24 -0.83 -5.78
CA VAL A 84 -0.11 -0.64 -4.33
C VAL A 84 -1.45 -0.80 -3.63
N ALA A 85 -2.51 -0.20 -4.16
CA ALA A 85 -3.88 -0.35 -3.65
C ALA A 85 -4.33 -1.83 -3.62
N ALA A 86 -4.06 -2.57 -4.70
CA ALA A 86 -4.39 -3.98 -4.80
C ALA A 86 -3.67 -4.82 -3.74
N ILE A 87 -2.38 -4.59 -3.50
CA ILE A 87 -1.61 -5.33 -2.47
C ILE A 87 -2.13 -5.02 -1.07
N VAL A 88 -2.36 -3.75 -0.74
CA VAL A 88 -2.85 -3.36 0.59
C VAL A 88 -4.24 -3.95 0.84
N THR A 89 -5.11 -3.92 -0.17
CA THR A 89 -6.45 -4.52 -0.11
C THR A 89 -6.38 -6.04 0.07
N ALA A 90 -5.52 -6.73 -0.69
CA ALA A 90 -5.27 -8.15 -0.57
C ALA A 90 -4.79 -8.54 0.83
N ASN A 91 -3.84 -7.79 1.38
CA ASN A 91 -3.32 -8.02 2.74
C ASN A 91 -4.41 -7.82 3.81
N THR A 92 -5.26 -6.81 3.64
CA THR A 92 -6.36 -6.51 4.54
C THR A 92 -7.40 -7.64 4.53
N PHE A 93 -7.86 -8.04 3.35
CA PHE A 93 -8.83 -9.14 3.20
C PHE A 93 -8.28 -10.48 3.72
N ALA A 94 -7.04 -10.82 3.37
CA ALA A 94 -6.42 -12.05 3.84
C ALA A 94 -6.36 -12.09 5.38
N THR A 95 -6.10 -10.96 6.02
CA THR A 95 -6.03 -10.86 7.49
C THR A 95 -7.43 -11.01 8.13
N ILE A 96 -8.45 -10.38 7.54
CA ILE A 96 -9.83 -10.49 8.05
C ILE A 96 -10.36 -11.92 7.90
N VAL A 97 -10.14 -12.52 6.72
CA VAL A 97 -10.58 -13.90 6.44
C VAL A 97 -9.87 -14.88 7.37
N ALA A 98 -8.57 -14.69 7.63
CA ALA A 98 -7.83 -15.48 8.63
C ALA A 98 -8.44 -15.37 10.03
N GLY A 99 -8.94 -14.19 10.42
CA GLY A 99 -9.66 -13.99 11.68
C GLY A 99 -11.01 -14.73 11.77
N ARG A 100 -11.61 -15.11 10.63
CA ARG A 100 -12.92 -15.80 10.56
C ARG A 100 -12.79 -17.31 10.39
N THR A 101 -11.57 -17.87 10.41
CA THR A 101 -11.30 -19.29 10.13
C THR A 101 -12.15 -20.24 10.97
N ARG A 102 -12.28 -19.99 12.29
CA ARG A 102 -13.09 -20.83 13.19
C ARG A 102 -14.58 -20.79 12.86
N HIS A 103 -15.11 -19.61 12.53
CA HIS A 103 -16.52 -19.48 12.15
C HIS A 103 -16.81 -20.17 10.81
N ILE A 104 -15.93 -20.00 9.82
CA ILE A 104 -16.03 -20.65 8.51
C ILE A 104 -15.95 -22.18 8.66
N ALA A 105 -15.09 -22.68 9.56
CA ALA A 105 -15.01 -24.10 9.89
C ALA A 105 -16.33 -24.64 10.48
N LEU A 106 -16.95 -23.93 11.43
CA LEU A 106 -18.23 -24.33 12.02
C LEU A 106 -19.36 -24.37 10.98
N LEU A 107 -19.45 -23.38 10.09
CA LEU A 107 -20.43 -23.38 8.99
C LEU A 107 -20.24 -24.57 8.06
N ARG A 108 -18.99 -24.98 7.80
CA ARG A 108 -18.68 -26.17 6.99
C ARG A 108 -19.08 -27.48 7.68
N LEU A 109 -19.05 -27.54 9.01
CA LEU A 109 -19.57 -28.70 9.76
C LEU A 109 -21.09 -28.83 9.68
N ILE A 110 -21.80 -27.69 9.61
CA ILE A 110 -23.26 -27.64 9.47
C ILE A 110 -23.70 -27.91 8.01
N GLY A 111 -22.75 -28.16 7.09
CA GLY A 111 -23.02 -28.58 5.71
C GLY A 111 -22.71 -27.55 4.63
N ALA A 112 -22.15 -26.37 4.97
CA ALA A 112 -21.78 -25.39 3.96
C ALA A 112 -20.60 -25.88 3.10
N SER A 113 -20.77 -25.89 1.78
CA SER A 113 -19.69 -26.28 0.86
C SER A 113 -18.57 -25.22 0.79
N ALA A 114 -17.33 -25.67 0.59
CA ALA A 114 -16.19 -24.77 0.44
C ALA A 114 -16.35 -23.82 -0.77
N ARG A 115 -16.99 -24.29 -1.85
CA ARG A 115 -17.26 -23.48 -3.04
C ARG A 115 -18.28 -22.38 -2.75
N ALA A 116 -19.36 -22.70 -2.02
CA ALA A 116 -20.35 -21.70 -1.60
C ALA A 116 -19.73 -20.63 -0.69
N GLN A 117 -18.90 -21.04 0.28
CA GLN A 117 -18.20 -20.10 1.15
C GLN A 117 -17.21 -19.20 0.40
N ARG A 118 -16.51 -19.74 -0.61
CA ARG A 118 -15.61 -18.95 -1.46
C ARG A 118 -16.36 -17.92 -2.29
N GLY A 119 -17.49 -18.34 -2.88
CA GLY A 119 -18.39 -17.45 -3.63
C GLY A 119 -18.94 -16.35 -2.75
N GLU A 120 -19.33 -16.68 -1.51
CA GLU A 120 -19.82 -15.71 -0.54
C GLU A 120 -18.76 -14.68 -0.15
N ILE A 121 -17.54 -15.11 0.20
CA ILE A 121 -16.44 -14.21 0.57
C ILE A 121 -16.09 -13.29 -0.61
N ALA A 122 -16.07 -13.82 -1.84
CA ALA A 122 -15.79 -13.03 -3.02
C ALA A 122 -16.88 -12.00 -3.32
N ARG A 123 -18.16 -12.39 -3.18
CA ARG A 123 -19.29 -11.46 -3.28
C ARG A 123 -19.22 -10.36 -2.23
N GLN A 124 -18.86 -10.70 -0.99
CA GLN A 124 -18.61 -9.70 0.08
C GLN A 124 -17.50 -8.74 -0.33
N GLY A 125 -16.40 -9.26 -0.91
CA GLY A 125 -15.32 -8.46 -1.48
C GLY A 125 -15.77 -7.50 -2.57
N LEU A 126 -16.58 -7.98 -3.52
CA LEU A 126 -17.13 -7.14 -4.59
C LEU A 126 -18.04 -6.03 -4.05
N VAL A 127 -18.93 -6.35 -3.09
CA VAL A 127 -19.83 -5.37 -2.49
C VAL A 127 -19.05 -4.32 -1.69
N VAL A 128 -18.09 -4.74 -0.88
CA VAL A 128 -17.21 -3.81 -0.14
C VAL A 128 -16.40 -2.93 -1.09
N GLY A 129 -15.84 -3.53 -2.14
CA GLY A 129 -15.09 -2.82 -3.16
C GLY A 129 -15.95 -1.85 -3.96
N ALA A 130 -17.21 -2.18 -4.25
CA ALA A 130 -18.15 -1.28 -4.91
C ALA A 130 -18.57 -0.12 -4.01
N ILE A 131 -18.90 -0.38 -2.74
CA ILE A 131 -19.22 0.69 -1.77
C ILE A 131 -18.02 1.61 -1.58
N GLY A 132 -16.85 1.04 -1.30
CA GLY A 132 -15.61 1.80 -1.18
C GLY A 132 -15.29 2.56 -2.45
N GLY A 133 -15.38 1.91 -3.62
CA GLY A 133 -15.15 2.51 -4.93
C GLY A 133 -16.07 3.70 -5.21
N LEU A 134 -17.36 3.61 -4.90
CA LEU A 134 -18.32 4.71 -5.04
C LEU A 134 -18.04 5.87 -4.08
N VAL A 135 -17.79 5.56 -2.80
CA VAL A 135 -17.44 6.58 -1.79
C VAL A 135 -16.14 7.28 -2.19
N GLY A 136 -15.15 6.52 -2.63
CA GLY A 136 -13.87 7.04 -3.09
C GLY A 136 -13.98 7.83 -4.39
N LEU A 137 -14.84 7.43 -5.33
CA LEU A 137 -15.11 8.20 -6.53
C LEU A 137 -15.68 9.58 -6.20
N VAL A 138 -16.74 9.63 -5.39
CA VAL A 138 -17.38 10.88 -4.99
C VAL A 138 -16.42 11.74 -4.18
N GLY A 139 -15.82 11.17 -3.13
CA GLY A 139 -14.88 11.89 -2.27
C GLY A 139 -13.63 12.35 -3.02
N GLY A 140 -13.08 11.51 -3.90
CA GLY A 140 -11.92 11.82 -4.73
C GLY A 140 -12.22 12.90 -5.77
N THR A 141 -13.41 12.91 -6.37
CA THR A 141 -13.82 13.95 -7.34
C THR A 141 -14.00 15.29 -6.64
N LEU A 142 -14.66 15.29 -5.47
CA LEU A 142 -14.81 16.50 -4.64
C LEU A 142 -13.45 17.03 -4.17
N ALA A 143 -12.56 16.14 -3.74
CA ALA A 143 -11.20 16.49 -3.34
C ALA A 143 -10.40 17.03 -4.53
N ALA A 144 -10.48 16.40 -5.72
CA ALA A 144 -9.82 16.88 -6.93
C ALA A 144 -10.31 18.28 -7.30
N TRP A 145 -11.62 18.51 -7.28
CA TRP A 145 -12.20 19.82 -7.54
C TRP A 145 -11.67 20.88 -6.56
N GLY A 146 -11.67 20.60 -5.26
CA GLY A 146 -11.17 21.52 -4.24
C GLY A 146 -9.64 21.75 -4.31
N LEU A 147 -8.86 20.68 -4.47
CA LEU A 147 -7.40 20.76 -4.51
C LEU A 147 -6.88 21.44 -5.77
N LEU A 148 -7.51 21.21 -6.93
CA LEU A 148 -7.14 21.88 -8.18
C LEU A 148 -7.57 23.35 -8.16
N ALA A 149 -8.74 23.68 -7.58
CA ALA A 149 -9.16 25.07 -7.38
C ALA A 149 -8.25 25.82 -6.40
N LEU A 150 -7.78 25.15 -5.35
CA LEU A 150 -6.81 25.73 -4.42
C LEU A 150 -5.42 25.85 -5.07
N GLY A 151 -4.98 24.80 -5.77
CA GLY A 151 -3.68 24.74 -6.45
C GLY A 151 -3.54 25.81 -7.53
N SER A 152 -4.56 26.00 -8.38
CA SER A 152 -4.58 27.08 -9.39
C SER A 152 -4.41 28.46 -8.76
N ARG A 153 -5.04 28.73 -7.61
CA ARG A 153 -4.88 29.99 -6.88
C ARG A 153 -3.51 30.15 -6.23
N LEU A 154 -3.01 29.11 -5.57
CA LEU A 154 -1.75 29.16 -4.84
C LEU A 154 -0.53 29.19 -5.77
N LEU A 155 -0.62 28.51 -6.92
CA LEU A 155 0.46 28.37 -7.88
C LEU A 155 0.32 29.32 -9.08
N ALA A 156 -0.69 30.20 -9.07
CA ALA A 156 -1.02 31.13 -10.17
C ALA A 156 -1.13 30.43 -11.54
N ILE A 157 -1.70 29.22 -11.57
CA ILE A 157 -1.90 28.43 -12.79
C ILE A 157 -3.28 28.74 -13.37
N ASP A 158 -3.33 29.36 -14.53
CA ASP A 158 -4.58 29.67 -15.24
C ASP A 158 -4.81 28.67 -16.39
N VAL A 159 -5.50 27.56 -16.08
CA VAL A 159 -5.82 26.50 -17.03
C VAL A 159 -7.24 25.99 -16.79
N MET A 160 -8.07 26.02 -17.82
CA MET A 160 -9.41 25.43 -17.77
C MET A 160 -9.32 23.91 -17.84
N TYR A 161 -9.57 23.23 -16.72
CA TYR A 161 -9.61 21.77 -16.65
C TYR A 161 -10.96 21.28 -16.11
N THR A 162 -11.63 20.41 -16.88
CA THR A 162 -12.89 19.79 -16.45
C THR A 162 -12.59 18.55 -15.62
N VAL A 163 -12.89 18.60 -14.33
CA VAL A 163 -12.61 17.49 -13.39
C VAL A 163 -13.53 16.30 -13.62
N VAL A 164 -14.82 16.53 -13.85
CA VAL A 164 -15.80 15.44 -13.98
C VAL A 164 -15.68 14.83 -15.38
N GLN A 165 -15.10 13.64 -15.46
CA GLN A 165 -14.88 12.92 -16.72
C GLN A 165 -15.26 11.44 -16.58
N PRO A 166 -15.76 10.78 -17.65
CA PRO A 166 -16.10 9.35 -17.61
C PRO A 166 -14.95 8.43 -17.20
N VAL A 167 -13.70 8.83 -17.50
CA VAL A 167 -12.48 8.09 -17.15
C VAL A 167 -12.32 7.92 -15.62
N LEU A 168 -12.94 8.78 -14.81
CA LEU A 168 -12.90 8.67 -13.34
C LEU A 168 -13.63 7.44 -12.81
N LEU A 169 -14.48 6.78 -13.61
CA LEU A 169 -15.10 5.51 -13.23
C LEU A 169 -14.08 4.36 -13.16
N ILE A 170 -12.95 4.48 -13.88
CA ILE A 170 -11.94 3.42 -13.99
C ILE A 170 -11.34 3.07 -12.61
N PRO A 171 -10.82 4.03 -11.81
CA PRO A 171 -10.36 3.75 -10.43
C PRO A 171 -11.37 3.01 -9.56
N ALA A 172 -12.64 3.41 -9.59
CA ALA A 172 -13.69 2.78 -8.80
C ALA A 172 -13.94 1.33 -9.24
N ALA A 173 -13.98 1.08 -10.55
CA ALA A 173 -14.12 -0.26 -11.12
C ALA A 173 -12.90 -1.14 -10.78
N ILE A 174 -11.68 -0.61 -10.94
CA ILE A 174 -10.45 -1.30 -10.60
C ILE A 174 -10.42 -1.67 -9.11
N VAL A 175 -10.79 -0.76 -8.21
CA VAL A 175 -10.86 -1.06 -6.78
C VAL A 175 -11.89 -2.14 -6.50
N ALA A 176 -13.08 -2.10 -7.10
CA ALA A 176 -14.07 -3.16 -6.93
C ALA A 176 -13.54 -4.54 -7.38
N LEU A 177 -12.90 -4.59 -8.55
CA LEU A 177 -12.33 -5.82 -9.11
C LEU A 177 -11.14 -6.34 -8.31
N THR A 178 -10.20 -5.47 -7.93
CA THR A 178 -9.03 -5.84 -7.12
C THR A 178 -9.44 -6.28 -5.72
N THR A 179 -10.48 -5.67 -5.14
CA THR A 179 -11.06 -6.07 -3.85
C THR A 179 -11.73 -7.44 -3.94
N TRP A 180 -12.48 -7.71 -5.00
CA TRP A 180 -13.04 -9.02 -5.29
C TRP A 180 -11.94 -10.09 -5.46
N ALA A 181 -10.91 -9.80 -6.26
CA ALA A 181 -9.79 -10.70 -6.50
C ALA A 181 -9.00 -10.98 -5.20
N ALA A 182 -8.79 -9.95 -4.39
CA ALA A 182 -8.20 -10.04 -3.05
C ALA A 182 -8.99 -10.98 -2.12
N ALA A 183 -10.31 -10.80 -2.04
CA ALA A 183 -11.18 -11.66 -1.24
C ALA A 183 -11.18 -13.12 -1.73
N TRP A 184 -11.17 -13.31 -3.05
CA TRP A 184 -11.08 -14.63 -3.69
C TRP A 184 -9.74 -15.32 -3.47
N ALA A 185 -8.63 -14.57 -3.47
CA ALA A 185 -7.29 -15.09 -3.20
C ALA A 185 -7.12 -15.42 -1.71
N GLY A 186 -7.53 -14.52 -0.81
CA GLY A 186 -7.43 -14.68 0.64
C GLY A 186 -8.26 -15.85 1.19
N SER A 187 -9.39 -16.17 0.56
CA SER A 187 -10.25 -17.30 0.96
C SER A 187 -9.65 -18.68 0.66
N ARG A 188 -8.65 -18.81 -0.23
CA ARG A 188 -8.06 -20.12 -0.57
C ARG A 188 -7.46 -20.82 0.66
N ARG A 189 -6.68 -20.09 1.47
CA ARG A 189 -5.97 -20.65 2.64
C ARG A 189 -6.89 -21.06 3.78
N VAL A 190 -8.04 -20.41 3.93
CA VAL A 190 -8.98 -20.70 5.02
C VAL A 190 -9.87 -21.92 4.71
N LEU A 191 -10.01 -22.26 3.43
CA LEU A 191 -10.82 -23.40 2.99
C LEU A 191 -10.03 -24.72 2.92
N SER A 192 -8.70 -24.67 2.93
CA SER A 192 -7.85 -25.86 2.95
C SER A 192 -7.74 -26.51 4.32
N VAL A 193 -7.96 -25.76 5.41
CA VAL A 193 -7.96 -26.30 6.77
C VAL A 193 -9.29 -27.01 7.03
N THR A 194 -9.25 -28.25 7.54
CA THR A 194 -10.46 -28.99 7.84
C THR A 194 -11.10 -28.50 9.14
N PRO A 195 -12.44 -28.56 9.28
CA PRO A 195 -13.08 -28.11 10.52
C PRO A 195 -12.66 -28.88 11.77
N LEU A 196 -12.34 -30.18 11.62
CA LEU A 196 -11.82 -31.01 12.70
C LEU A 196 -10.45 -30.52 13.20
N GLN A 197 -9.53 -30.14 12.29
CA GLN A 197 -8.21 -29.59 12.64
C GLN A 197 -8.31 -28.26 13.40
N VAL A 198 -9.28 -27.41 13.07
CA VAL A 198 -9.50 -26.13 13.77
C VAL A 198 -10.07 -26.36 15.18
N LEU A 199 -10.82 -27.44 15.39
CA LEU A 199 -11.44 -27.76 16.68
C LEU A 199 -10.56 -28.62 17.59
N SER A 200 -9.70 -29.50 17.04
CA SER A 200 -8.83 -30.39 17.81
C SER A 200 -7.62 -29.68 18.42
N GLY A 201 -7.29 -28.46 17.98
CA GLY A 201 -6.11 -27.71 18.42
C GLY A 201 -4.77 -28.32 18.00
N SER A 202 -4.76 -29.57 17.51
CA SER A 202 -3.63 -30.26 16.90
C SER A 202 -3.71 -30.14 15.38
N VAL A 203 -3.05 -29.13 14.83
CA VAL A 203 -2.85 -29.04 13.38
C VAL A 203 -1.55 -29.76 13.03
N GLU A 204 -1.62 -31.05 12.74
CA GLU A 204 -0.57 -31.73 11.97
C GLU A 204 -0.55 -31.07 10.57
N ARG A 205 0.60 -30.54 10.13
CA ARG A 205 0.71 -29.94 8.78
C ARG A 205 0.42 -31.00 7.74
N SER A 206 -0.54 -30.74 6.85
CA SER A 206 -0.82 -31.64 5.73
C SER A 206 0.35 -31.67 4.74
N HIS A 207 0.53 -32.78 4.01
CA HIS A 207 1.62 -32.93 3.02
C HIS A 207 1.59 -31.81 1.95
N ASP A 208 0.39 -31.36 1.54
CA ASP A 208 0.21 -30.25 0.60
C ASP A 208 0.65 -28.90 1.19
N GLU A 209 0.43 -28.67 2.49
CA GLU A 209 0.93 -27.46 3.17
C GLU A 209 2.46 -27.47 3.30
N VAL A 210 3.07 -28.64 3.48
CA VAL A 210 4.53 -28.80 3.49
C VAL A 210 5.12 -28.56 2.10
N SER A 211 4.52 -29.12 1.04
CA SER A 211 4.97 -28.90 -0.35
C SER A 211 4.77 -27.45 -0.80
N ALA A 212 3.62 -26.83 -0.48
CA ALA A 212 3.36 -25.42 -0.78
C ALA A 212 4.26 -24.46 0.03
N ALA A 213 4.62 -24.82 1.26
CA ALA A 213 5.60 -24.07 2.05
C ALA A 213 7.00 -24.09 1.41
N ARG A 214 7.33 -25.15 0.64
CA ARG A 214 8.60 -25.28 -0.06
C ARG A 214 8.63 -24.55 -1.42
N SER A 215 7.50 -24.53 -2.15
CA SER A 215 7.43 -23.90 -3.47
C SER A 215 7.27 -22.38 -3.45
N ARG A 216 6.64 -21.82 -2.40
CA ARG A 216 6.41 -20.37 -2.30
C ARG A 216 7.69 -19.53 -2.25
N PRO A 217 8.74 -19.91 -1.48
CA PRO A 217 10.04 -19.24 -1.55
C PRO A 217 10.65 -19.27 -2.95
N VAL A 218 10.57 -20.41 -3.64
CA VAL A 218 11.09 -20.56 -5.01
C VAL A 218 10.36 -19.64 -5.97
N ALA A 219 9.03 -19.60 -5.91
CA ALA A 219 8.22 -18.69 -6.73
C ALA A 219 8.53 -17.21 -6.44
N ALA A 220 8.72 -16.85 -5.18
CA ALA A 220 9.09 -15.48 -4.78
C ALA A 220 10.48 -15.08 -5.30
N ILE A 221 11.47 -15.97 -5.17
CA ILE A 221 12.83 -15.75 -5.66
C ILE A 221 12.84 -15.68 -7.19
N ALA A 222 12.16 -16.60 -7.87
CA ALA A 222 12.06 -16.60 -9.33
C ALA A 222 11.42 -15.31 -9.84
N LEU A 223 10.32 -14.87 -9.23
CA LEU A 223 9.66 -13.62 -9.61
C LEU A 223 10.53 -12.40 -9.31
N PHE A 224 11.29 -12.40 -8.20
CA PHE A 224 12.26 -11.36 -7.89
C PHE A 224 13.39 -11.29 -8.94
N VAL A 225 13.99 -12.44 -9.29
CA VAL A 225 15.08 -12.53 -10.25
C VAL A 225 14.62 -12.13 -11.65
N VAL A 226 13.46 -12.63 -12.11
CA VAL A 226 12.89 -12.24 -13.40
C VAL A 226 12.57 -10.74 -13.43
N GLY A 227 11.97 -10.22 -12.35
CA GLY A 227 11.70 -8.79 -12.23
C GLY A 227 12.96 -7.92 -12.23
N ALA A 228 14.01 -8.34 -11.52
CA ALA A 228 15.29 -7.66 -11.49
C ALA A 228 16.00 -7.69 -12.85
N ALA A 229 15.92 -8.82 -13.57
CA ALA A 229 16.43 -8.93 -14.93
C ALA A 229 15.68 -8.01 -15.90
N LEU A 230 14.35 -7.95 -15.81
CA LEU A 230 13.53 -7.00 -16.59
C LEU A 230 13.83 -5.54 -16.22
N LEU A 231 14.07 -5.25 -14.94
CA LEU A 231 14.45 -3.92 -14.48
C LEU A 231 15.82 -3.51 -15.08
N ALA A 232 16.80 -4.40 -15.04
CA ALA A 232 18.10 -4.19 -15.66
C ALA A 232 18.00 -4.04 -17.19
N ALA A 233 17.17 -4.86 -17.85
CA ALA A 233 16.89 -4.72 -19.27
C ALA A 233 16.23 -3.37 -19.59
N GLY A 234 15.29 -2.91 -18.76
CA GLY A 234 14.67 -1.60 -18.89
C GLY A 234 15.66 -0.44 -18.71
N ILE A 235 16.62 -0.57 -17.79
CA ILE A 235 17.74 0.37 -17.65
C ILE A 235 18.58 0.38 -18.93
N LEU A 236 18.99 -0.79 -19.44
CA LEU A 236 19.81 -0.90 -20.65
C LEU A 236 19.10 -0.35 -21.90
N ILE A 237 17.81 -0.64 -22.06
CA ILE A 237 16.99 -0.06 -23.14
C ILE A 237 16.83 1.45 -22.93
N GLY A 238 16.72 1.89 -21.68
CA GLY A 238 16.64 3.30 -21.26
C GLY A 238 17.84 4.14 -21.68
N LEU A 239 19.01 3.50 -21.79
CA LEU A 239 20.22 4.11 -22.32
C LEU A 239 20.12 4.48 -23.82
N LEU A 240 19.22 3.83 -24.55
CA LEU A 240 19.01 4.03 -25.98
C LEU A 240 17.70 4.78 -26.28
N THR A 241 16.64 4.51 -25.52
CA THR A 241 15.31 5.06 -25.76
C THR A 241 14.56 5.32 -24.45
N PRO A 242 13.73 6.39 -24.35
CA PRO A 242 12.91 6.64 -23.16
C PRO A 242 11.88 5.53 -22.85
N LEU A 243 11.59 4.65 -23.81
CA LEU A 243 10.68 3.52 -23.64
C LEU A 243 11.22 2.45 -22.68
N GLY A 244 12.52 2.49 -22.35
CA GLY A 244 13.12 1.62 -21.33
C GLY A 244 12.40 1.67 -19.98
N VAL A 245 11.85 2.84 -19.62
CA VAL A 245 11.05 3.03 -18.40
C VAL A 245 9.82 2.11 -18.32
N VAL A 246 9.22 1.74 -19.45
CA VAL A 246 8.03 0.87 -19.47
C VAL A 246 8.43 -0.55 -19.12
N VAL A 247 9.55 -1.05 -19.66
CA VAL A 247 10.10 -2.36 -19.31
C VAL A 247 10.57 -2.36 -17.85
N ALA A 248 11.25 -1.29 -17.43
CA ALA A 248 11.68 -1.11 -16.05
C ALA A 248 10.50 -1.10 -15.07
N PHE A 249 9.38 -0.49 -15.44
CA PHE A 249 8.15 -0.49 -14.64
C PHE A 249 7.62 -1.90 -14.40
N PHE A 250 7.49 -2.73 -15.45
CA PHE A 250 7.03 -4.12 -15.27
C PHE A 250 8.05 -4.96 -14.50
N GLY A 251 9.35 -4.72 -14.71
CA GLY A 251 10.42 -5.32 -13.90
C GLY A 251 10.33 -4.94 -12.43
N GLY A 252 10.07 -3.66 -12.13
CA GLY A 252 9.81 -3.13 -10.79
C GLY A 252 8.59 -3.76 -10.13
N LEU A 253 7.46 -3.85 -10.83
CA LEU A 253 6.26 -4.52 -10.35
C LEU A 253 6.52 -6.00 -10.04
N ALA A 254 7.15 -6.73 -10.96
CA ALA A 254 7.46 -8.15 -10.78
C ALA A 254 8.44 -8.36 -9.60
N SER A 255 9.54 -7.62 -9.57
CA SER A 255 10.55 -7.73 -8.50
C SER A 255 9.97 -7.39 -7.13
N PHE A 256 9.20 -6.30 -7.04
CA PHE A 256 8.51 -5.93 -5.82
C PHE A 256 7.45 -6.96 -5.43
N THR A 257 6.72 -7.55 -6.38
CA THR A 257 5.79 -8.65 -6.09
C THR A 257 6.53 -9.86 -5.52
N GLY A 258 7.68 -10.22 -6.11
CA GLY A 258 8.56 -11.29 -5.58
C GLY A 258 9.01 -10.99 -4.15
N LEU A 259 9.41 -9.75 -3.87
CA LEU A 259 9.78 -9.28 -2.53
C LEU A 259 8.62 -9.39 -1.54
N THR A 260 7.41 -8.94 -1.90
CA THR A 260 6.24 -9.00 -1.02
C THR A 260 5.81 -10.44 -0.72
N LEU A 261 5.82 -11.32 -1.74
CA LEU A 261 5.53 -12.74 -1.58
C LEU A 261 6.59 -13.46 -0.74
N GLY A 262 7.85 -13.06 -0.91
CA GLY A 262 9.04 -13.57 -0.23
C GLY A 262 9.40 -12.83 1.06
N ALA A 263 8.56 -11.94 1.56
CA ALA A 263 8.92 -11.09 2.69
C ALA A 263 9.18 -11.86 3.99
N VAL A 264 8.69 -13.09 4.12
CA VAL A 264 9.03 -13.98 5.26
C VAL A 264 10.49 -14.43 5.19
N LEU A 265 11.14 -14.39 4.02
CA LEU A 265 12.57 -14.65 3.85
C LEU A 265 13.40 -13.40 4.16
N VAL A 266 12.92 -12.23 3.73
CA VAL A 266 13.68 -10.97 3.77
C VAL A 266 13.57 -10.26 5.13
N MET A 267 12.39 -10.23 5.76
CA MET A 267 12.19 -9.45 6.98
C MET A 267 12.90 -9.99 8.21
N PRO A 268 12.89 -11.30 8.53
CA PRO A 268 13.54 -11.81 9.73
C PRO A 268 15.02 -11.44 9.88
N PRO A 269 15.90 -11.55 8.86
CA PRO A 269 17.29 -11.11 9.00
C PRO A 269 17.39 -9.59 9.23
N LEU A 270 16.58 -8.78 8.55
CA LEU A 270 16.56 -7.32 8.75
C LEU A 270 16.07 -6.95 10.16
N LEU A 271 15.06 -7.64 10.67
CA LEU A 271 14.56 -7.49 12.05
C LEU A 271 15.63 -7.90 13.06
N ARG A 272 16.41 -8.96 12.81
CA ARG A 272 17.54 -9.35 13.66
C ARG A 272 18.63 -8.28 13.70
N LEU A 273 18.98 -7.70 12.55
CA LEU A 273 20.01 -6.66 12.44
C LEU A 273 19.61 -5.40 13.22
N THR A 274 18.42 -4.88 12.93
CA THR A 274 17.88 -3.69 13.59
C THR A 274 17.55 -3.92 15.06
N GLY A 275 17.15 -5.14 15.44
CA GLY A 275 16.87 -5.50 16.83
C GLY A 275 18.07 -5.41 17.75
N ARG A 276 19.31 -5.51 17.22
CA ARG A 276 20.54 -5.29 17.99
C ARG A 276 20.73 -3.83 18.41
N LEU A 277 20.14 -2.90 17.67
CA LEU A 277 20.19 -1.46 17.98
C LEU A 277 19.19 -1.08 19.07
N PHE A 278 18.19 -1.93 19.33
CA PHE A 278 17.25 -1.74 20.43
C PHE A 278 17.94 -2.12 21.75
N GLY A 279 17.92 -1.19 22.72
CA GLY A 279 18.68 -1.31 23.96
C GLY A 279 18.36 -2.55 24.80
N ARG A 280 19.15 -2.77 25.87
CA ARG A 280 19.14 -4.02 26.66
C ARG A 280 17.99 -4.16 27.66
N SER A 281 17.04 -3.24 27.67
CA SER A 281 15.91 -3.27 28.62
C SER A 281 15.04 -4.51 28.39
N ALA A 282 14.46 -5.08 29.46
CA ALA A 282 13.61 -6.26 29.35
C ALA A 282 12.44 -6.08 28.36
N PRO A 283 11.70 -4.94 28.34
CA PRO A 283 10.64 -4.72 27.35
C PRO A 283 11.14 -4.67 25.91
N ALA A 284 12.34 -4.12 25.67
CA ALA A 284 12.92 -4.03 24.33
C ALA A 284 13.41 -5.40 23.83
N ARG A 285 14.04 -6.21 24.69
CA ARG A 285 14.43 -7.58 24.36
C ARG A 285 13.21 -8.46 24.07
N LEU A 286 12.19 -8.39 24.92
CA LEU A 286 10.92 -9.13 24.73
C LEU A 286 10.25 -8.72 23.41
N ALA A 287 10.23 -7.43 23.08
CA ALA A 287 9.69 -6.95 21.81
C ALA A 287 10.45 -7.49 20.59
N ALA A 288 11.78 -7.43 20.62
CA ALA A 288 12.61 -7.93 19.51
C ALA A 288 12.51 -9.44 19.34
N GLU A 289 12.48 -10.21 20.43
CA GLU A 289 12.28 -11.66 20.41
C GLU A 289 10.88 -12.03 19.90
N ASN A 290 9.84 -11.29 20.32
CA ASN A 290 8.47 -11.49 19.84
C ASN A 290 8.36 -11.28 18.32
N ALA A 291 9.00 -10.24 17.79
CA ALA A 291 9.01 -9.96 16.36
C ALA A 291 9.60 -11.13 15.54
N LEU A 292 10.58 -11.85 16.11
CA LEU A 292 11.25 -12.99 15.49
C LEU A 292 10.53 -14.33 15.73
N ARG A 293 9.76 -14.46 16.81
CA ARG A 293 8.99 -15.67 17.13
C ARG A 293 7.87 -15.93 16.11
N TYR A 294 7.26 -14.86 15.60
CA TYR A 294 6.14 -14.95 14.65
C TYR A 294 6.42 -14.18 13.34
N PRO A 295 7.37 -14.65 12.51
CA PRO A 295 7.90 -13.89 11.37
C PRO A 295 6.82 -13.57 10.33
N GLU A 296 5.87 -14.45 10.05
CA GLU A 296 4.81 -14.19 9.07
C GLU A 296 3.94 -12.98 9.41
N ARG A 297 3.74 -12.72 10.70
CA ARG A 297 2.95 -11.59 11.17
C ARG A 297 3.76 -10.31 11.11
N SER A 298 4.99 -10.34 11.63
CA SER A 298 5.92 -9.21 11.61
C SER A 298 6.24 -8.77 10.17
N SER A 299 6.47 -9.71 9.26
CA SER A 299 6.68 -9.42 7.84
C SER A 299 5.47 -8.74 7.21
N ARG A 300 4.24 -9.23 7.45
CA ARG A 300 3.02 -8.59 6.92
C ARG A 300 2.87 -7.13 7.38
N MET A 301 3.17 -6.86 8.66
CA MET A 301 3.17 -5.50 9.20
C MET A 301 4.25 -4.63 8.54
N ALA A 302 5.47 -5.14 8.41
CA ALA A 302 6.60 -4.42 7.83
C ALA A 302 6.37 -4.08 6.35
N ILE A 303 5.91 -5.02 5.52
CA ILE A 303 5.74 -4.84 4.07
C ILE A 303 4.81 -3.67 3.74
N GLY A 304 3.73 -3.49 4.51
CA GLY A 304 2.81 -2.36 4.33
C GLY A 304 3.53 -1.02 4.43
N VAL A 305 4.37 -0.87 5.45
CA VAL A 305 5.19 0.33 5.68
C VAL A 305 6.29 0.45 4.62
N VAL A 306 6.98 -0.65 4.29
CA VAL A 306 8.02 -0.69 3.24
C VAL A 306 7.45 -0.18 1.92
N MET A 307 6.24 -0.61 1.52
CA MET A 307 5.58 -0.15 0.30
C MET A 307 5.37 1.36 0.29
N GLY A 308 4.79 1.91 1.36
CA GLY A 308 4.52 3.35 1.45
C GLY A 308 5.80 4.18 1.41
N VAL A 309 6.79 3.81 2.22
CA VAL A 309 8.10 4.49 2.28
C VAL A 309 8.85 4.38 0.96
N ALA A 310 8.92 3.18 0.37
CA ALA A 310 9.63 2.96 -0.89
C ALA A 310 9.01 3.77 -2.02
N LEU A 311 7.67 3.85 -2.09
CA LEU A 311 6.99 4.63 -3.13
C LEU A 311 7.28 6.13 -3.00
N VAL A 312 7.11 6.72 -1.81
CA VAL A 312 7.39 8.15 -1.59
C VAL A 312 8.85 8.47 -1.91
N THR A 313 9.77 7.62 -1.44
CA THR A 313 11.20 7.80 -1.67
C THR A 313 11.57 7.62 -3.15
N MET A 314 10.98 6.65 -3.84
CA MET A 314 11.17 6.42 -5.27
C MET A 314 10.81 7.67 -6.08
N PHE A 315 9.65 8.27 -5.83
CA PHE A 315 9.23 9.48 -6.53
C PHE A 315 10.06 10.69 -6.13
N ALA A 316 10.46 10.81 -4.86
CA ALA A 316 11.35 11.86 -4.41
C ALA A 316 12.70 11.82 -5.16
N VAL A 317 13.30 10.63 -5.25
CA VAL A 317 14.58 10.41 -5.94
C VAL A 317 14.43 10.65 -7.44
N ALA A 318 13.35 10.15 -8.05
CA ALA A 318 13.07 10.39 -9.47
C ALA A 318 12.94 11.89 -9.78
N ASN A 319 12.18 12.65 -8.98
CA ASN A 319 11.99 14.09 -9.16
C ASN A 319 13.30 14.86 -9.00
N GLU A 320 14.13 14.49 -8.02
CA GLU A 320 15.44 15.12 -7.81
C GLU A 320 16.39 14.82 -8.99
N SER A 321 16.38 13.57 -9.47
CA SER A 321 17.16 13.18 -10.65
C SER A 321 16.72 13.93 -11.92
N VAL A 322 15.43 14.24 -12.10
CA VAL A 322 14.95 15.07 -13.22
C VAL A 322 15.65 16.44 -13.20
N LYS A 323 15.68 17.10 -12.03
CA LYS A 323 16.32 18.42 -11.89
C LYS A 323 17.80 18.35 -12.20
N ILE A 324 18.50 17.33 -11.71
CA ILE A 324 19.94 17.13 -11.96
C ILE A 324 20.21 16.96 -13.47
N VAL A 325 19.44 16.10 -14.15
CA VAL A 325 19.61 15.86 -15.59
C VAL A 325 19.31 17.11 -16.40
N MET A 326 18.21 17.82 -16.09
CA MET A 326 17.83 19.05 -16.79
C MET A 326 18.86 20.16 -16.57
N ALA A 327 19.36 20.34 -15.35
CA ALA A 327 20.43 21.29 -15.04
C ALA A 327 21.70 20.98 -15.83
N ALA A 328 22.11 19.70 -15.85
CA ALA A 328 23.28 19.28 -16.61
C ALA A 328 23.11 19.56 -18.11
N SER A 329 21.95 19.26 -18.69
CA SER A 329 21.68 19.53 -20.11
C SER A 329 21.67 21.02 -20.47
N GLY A 330 21.35 21.90 -19.51
CA GLY A 330 21.28 23.35 -19.67
C GLY A 330 22.60 24.10 -19.43
N GLY A 331 23.73 23.41 -19.26
CA GLY A 331 25.02 24.05 -18.97
C GLY A 331 25.34 24.20 -17.48
N GLY A 332 24.63 23.49 -16.60
CA GLY A 332 24.90 23.40 -15.17
C GLY A 332 23.91 24.19 -14.29
N GLU A 333 23.22 25.19 -14.86
CA GLU A 333 22.21 25.98 -14.15
C GLU A 333 20.84 25.86 -14.83
N LEU A 334 19.79 25.70 -14.02
CA LEU A 334 18.40 25.71 -14.49
C LEU A 334 17.93 27.17 -14.59
N PRO A 335 17.38 27.60 -15.74
CA PRO A 335 16.66 28.87 -15.82
C PRO A 335 15.57 28.93 -14.74
N GLY A 336 15.39 30.09 -14.12
CA GLY A 336 14.45 30.26 -12.99
C GLY A 336 13.02 29.80 -13.30
N ASP A 337 12.53 30.09 -14.50
CA ASP A 337 11.20 29.68 -14.94
C ASP A 337 11.08 28.15 -15.06
N LEU A 338 12.11 27.49 -15.61
CA LEU A 338 12.16 26.02 -15.72
C LEU A 338 12.26 25.37 -14.33
N ALA A 339 13.05 25.95 -13.42
CA ALA A 339 13.16 25.48 -12.05
C ALA A 339 11.81 25.55 -11.33
N GLN A 340 11.08 26.67 -11.47
CA GLN A 340 9.74 26.83 -10.91
C GLN A 340 8.74 25.82 -11.49
N ILE A 341 8.82 25.52 -12.80
CA ILE A 341 7.98 24.52 -13.44
C ILE A 341 8.25 23.13 -12.86
N LEU A 342 9.52 22.74 -12.75
CA LEU A 342 9.94 21.46 -12.18
C LEU A 342 9.57 21.33 -10.69
N ASP A 343 9.69 22.41 -9.91
CA ASP A 343 9.27 22.43 -8.51
C ASP A 343 7.77 22.26 -8.35
N THR A 344 6.98 22.94 -9.20
CA THR A 344 5.52 22.81 -9.23
C THR A 344 5.09 21.40 -9.60
N PHE A 345 5.70 20.83 -10.64
CA PHE A 345 5.50 19.44 -11.06
C PHE A 345 5.83 18.47 -9.91
N ALA A 346 7.00 18.65 -9.28
CA ALA A 346 7.45 17.79 -8.18
C ALA A 346 6.52 17.89 -6.96
N ALA A 347 6.03 19.08 -6.63
CA ALA A 347 5.09 19.29 -5.54
C ALA A 347 3.76 18.56 -5.77
N ILE A 348 3.19 18.64 -6.99
CA ILE A 348 1.96 17.93 -7.36
C ILE A 348 2.17 16.42 -7.28
N MET A 349 3.26 15.89 -7.87
CA MET A 349 3.58 14.47 -7.83
C MET A 349 3.80 13.97 -6.39
N MET A 350 4.54 14.72 -5.57
CA MET A 350 4.78 14.36 -4.18
C MET A 350 3.49 14.36 -3.36
N GLY A 351 2.60 15.34 -3.59
CA GLY A 351 1.29 15.39 -2.96
C GLY A 351 0.42 14.17 -3.30
N LEU A 352 0.44 13.73 -4.56
CA LEU A 352 -0.21 12.49 -5.00
C LEU A 352 0.37 11.27 -4.27
N VAL A 353 1.69 11.12 -4.25
CA VAL A 353 2.34 9.94 -3.65
C VAL A 353 2.16 9.92 -2.13
N ALA A 354 2.04 11.09 -1.48
CA ALA A 354 1.71 11.18 -0.06
C ALA A 354 0.38 10.49 0.29
N VAL A 355 -0.61 10.47 -0.62
CA VAL A 355 -1.87 9.74 -0.43
C VAL A 355 -1.63 8.23 -0.30
N SER A 356 -0.67 7.67 -1.05
CA SER A 356 -0.30 6.25 -0.91
C SER A 356 0.31 5.93 0.46
N ALA A 357 1.04 6.87 1.06
CA ALA A 357 1.53 6.71 2.42
C ALA A 357 0.36 6.64 3.44
N VAL A 358 -0.75 7.36 3.19
CA VAL A 358 -1.97 7.25 4.00
C VAL A 358 -2.62 5.86 3.85
N ILE A 359 -2.63 5.27 2.65
CA ILE A 359 -3.12 3.90 2.45
C ILE A 359 -2.28 2.90 3.26
N ALA A 360 -0.95 3.02 3.19
CA ALA A 360 -0.03 2.19 3.98
C ALA A 360 -0.24 2.37 5.50
N ALA A 361 -0.49 3.60 5.93
CA ALA A 361 -0.79 3.96 7.31
C ALA A 361 -2.04 3.26 7.86
N VAL A 362 -3.15 3.34 7.14
CA VAL A 362 -4.40 2.67 7.51
C VAL A 362 -4.20 1.16 7.58
N GLY A 363 -3.44 0.60 6.63
CA GLY A 363 -3.06 -0.82 6.64
C GLY A 363 -2.27 -1.20 7.89
N LEU A 364 -1.28 -0.40 8.28
CA LEU A 364 -0.47 -0.62 9.49
C LEU A 364 -1.34 -0.61 10.76
N VAL A 365 -2.20 0.40 10.92
CA VAL A 365 -3.11 0.52 12.07
C VAL A 365 -4.00 -0.72 12.19
N ASN A 366 -4.58 -1.15 11.07
CA ASN A 366 -5.45 -2.32 11.02
C ASN A 366 -4.69 -3.60 11.42
N LEU A 367 -3.49 -3.80 10.87
CA LEU A 367 -2.67 -4.97 11.16
C LEU A 367 -2.19 -5.01 12.62
N LEU A 368 -1.77 -3.87 13.18
CA LEU A 368 -1.39 -3.78 14.59
C LEU A 368 -2.58 -4.08 15.51
N THR A 369 -3.75 -3.54 15.19
CA THR A 369 -4.98 -3.74 15.97
C THR A 369 -5.39 -5.21 16.00
N ILE A 370 -5.51 -5.84 14.83
CA ILE A 370 -5.86 -7.26 14.74
C ILE A 370 -4.79 -8.11 15.43
N GLY A 371 -3.51 -7.77 15.23
CA GLY A 371 -2.41 -8.47 15.83
C GLY A 371 -2.44 -8.46 17.37
N ILE A 372 -2.80 -7.35 18.01
CA ILE A 372 -2.93 -7.29 19.47
C ILE A 372 -4.10 -8.13 19.96
N VAL A 373 -5.25 -8.03 19.28
CA VAL A 373 -6.44 -8.82 19.63
C VAL A 373 -6.12 -10.32 19.59
N GLN A 374 -5.37 -10.78 18.59
CA GLN A 374 -4.98 -12.20 18.44
C GLN A 374 -4.05 -12.73 19.55
N ARG A 375 -3.35 -11.86 20.28
CA ARG A 375 -2.44 -12.25 21.37
C ARG A 375 -2.88 -11.76 22.74
N ARG A 376 -4.17 -11.46 22.89
CA ARG A 376 -4.76 -10.96 24.14
C ARG A 376 -4.44 -11.89 25.32
N ARG A 377 -4.51 -13.21 25.11
CA ARG A 377 -4.17 -14.23 26.11
C ARG A 377 -2.68 -14.22 26.51
N GLU A 378 -1.76 -14.05 25.56
CA GLU A 378 -0.32 -13.93 25.85
C GLU A 378 -0.03 -12.70 26.73
N LEU A 379 -0.64 -11.55 26.40
CA LEU A 379 -0.49 -10.32 27.17
C LEU A 379 -1.15 -10.43 28.55
N GLY A 380 -2.27 -11.16 28.66
CA GLY A 380 -2.94 -11.48 29.93
C GLY A 380 -2.07 -12.36 30.83
N LEU A 381 -1.44 -13.39 30.28
CA LEU A 381 -0.48 -14.26 30.99
C LEU A 381 0.72 -13.46 31.52
N LEU A 382 1.30 -12.58 30.70
CA LEU A 382 2.41 -11.73 31.14
C LEU A 382 2.02 -10.84 32.33
N ARG A 383 0.79 -10.32 32.34
CA ARG A 383 0.27 -9.53 33.48
C ARG A 383 0.00 -10.39 34.70
N ALA A 384 -0.49 -11.62 34.53
CA ALA A 384 -0.66 -12.58 35.63
C ALA A 384 0.69 -12.99 36.25
N LEU A 385 1.76 -13.03 35.44
CA LEU A 385 3.14 -13.25 35.88
C LEU A 385 3.80 -12.01 36.50
N GLY A 386 3.06 -10.91 36.67
CA GLY A 386 3.53 -9.72 37.38
C GLY A 386 3.96 -8.53 36.51
N LEU A 387 3.83 -8.58 35.17
CA LEU A 387 4.08 -7.37 34.36
C LEU A 387 3.00 -6.31 34.62
N THR A 388 3.45 -5.10 34.93
CA THR A 388 2.58 -3.93 35.04
C THR A 388 1.98 -3.55 33.68
N SER A 389 0.81 -2.90 33.68
CA SER A 389 0.19 -2.36 32.45
C SER A 389 1.11 -1.40 31.68
N ALA A 390 1.98 -0.67 32.40
CA ALA A 390 2.98 0.21 31.80
C ALA A 390 4.09 -0.56 31.08
N GLN A 391 4.55 -1.69 31.64
CA GLN A 391 5.52 -2.57 30.99
C GLN A 391 4.92 -3.24 29.75
N VAL A 392 3.67 -3.71 29.82
CA VAL A 392 2.96 -4.26 28.64
C VAL A 392 2.85 -3.21 27.53
N ARG A 393 2.49 -1.97 27.87
CA ARG A 393 2.47 -0.86 26.91
C ARG A 393 3.85 -0.62 26.28
N ARG A 394 4.93 -0.65 27.07
CA ARG A 394 6.29 -0.49 26.56
C ARG A 394 6.67 -1.61 25.59
N VAL A 395 6.34 -2.87 25.90
CA VAL A 395 6.59 -4.01 25.00
C VAL A 395 5.90 -3.80 23.65
N VAL A 396 4.60 -3.43 23.66
CA VAL A 396 3.84 -3.17 22.43
C VAL A 396 4.45 -2.01 21.63
N LEU A 397 4.84 -0.93 22.31
CA LEU A 397 5.44 0.24 21.66
C LEU A 397 6.81 -0.10 21.04
N PHE A 398 7.66 -0.83 21.76
CA PHE A 398 8.96 -1.25 21.25
C PHE A 398 8.83 -2.21 20.07
N GLU A 399 7.83 -3.09 20.06
CA GLU A 399 7.59 -3.98 18.92
C GLU A 399 7.13 -3.20 17.68
N ALA A 400 6.18 -2.28 17.84
CA ALA A 400 5.73 -1.42 16.75
C ALA A 400 6.88 -0.55 16.22
N ALA A 401 7.69 0.03 17.12
CA ALA A 401 8.87 0.82 16.76
C ALA A 401 9.92 -0.03 16.03
N HIS A 402 10.22 -1.24 16.52
CA HIS A 402 11.19 -2.14 15.89
C HIS A 402 10.77 -2.48 14.47
N VAL A 403 9.55 -2.98 14.27
CA VAL A 403 9.04 -3.33 12.94
C VAL A 403 9.03 -2.12 12.00
N THR A 404 8.61 -0.95 12.50
CA THR A 404 8.56 0.28 11.71
C THR A 404 9.95 0.76 11.30
N ILE A 405 10.91 0.82 12.22
CA ILE A 405 12.26 1.28 11.91
C ILE A 405 12.91 0.37 10.87
N THR A 406 12.76 -0.94 11.01
CA THR A 406 13.26 -1.88 10.01
C THR A 406 12.60 -1.66 8.65
N ALA A 407 11.28 -1.48 8.62
CA ALA A 407 10.54 -1.23 7.40
C ALA A 407 10.90 0.12 6.75
N LEU A 408 11.13 1.16 7.56
CA LEU A 408 11.54 2.48 7.11
C LEU A 408 12.92 2.43 6.47
N VAL A 409 13.93 1.85 7.15
CA VAL A 409 15.29 1.73 6.60
C VAL A 409 15.27 0.92 5.30
N PHE A 410 14.60 -0.23 5.29
CA PHE A 410 14.52 -1.07 4.10
C PHE A 410 13.73 -0.41 2.97
N GLY A 411 12.63 0.27 3.30
CA GLY A 411 11.82 1.04 2.36
C GLY A 411 12.59 2.20 1.73
N LEU A 412 13.40 2.93 2.50
CA LEU A 412 14.28 3.99 1.99
C LEU A 412 15.30 3.43 1.00
N VAL A 413 15.97 2.32 1.33
CA VAL A 413 16.93 1.66 0.45
C VAL A 413 16.27 1.22 -0.85
N LEU A 414 15.12 0.55 -0.78
CA LEU A 414 14.38 0.14 -1.97
C LEU A 414 13.88 1.32 -2.78
N GLY A 415 13.36 2.36 -2.13
CA GLY A 415 12.89 3.56 -2.81
C GLY A 415 14.00 4.29 -3.55
N ILE A 416 15.19 4.39 -2.96
CA ILE A 416 16.38 4.93 -3.65
C ILE A 416 16.74 4.05 -4.86
N ALA A 417 16.79 2.74 -4.68
CA ALA A 417 17.13 1.81 -5.77
C ALA A 417 16.13 1.87 -6.93
N TYR A 418 14.82 1.80 -6.66
CA TYR A 418 13.79 1.88 -7.70
C TYR A 418 13.66 3.29 -8.29
N GLY A 419 13.86 4.35 -7.50
CA GLY A 419 13.84 5.74 -7.97
C GLY A 419 14.99 6.02 -8.91
N TRP A 420 16.18 5.55 -8.57
CA TRP A 420 17.35 5.61 -9.45
C TRP A 420 17.14 4.78 -10.72
N ALA A 421 16.66 3.54 -10.60
CA ALA A 421 16.37 2.70 -11.77
C ALA A 421 15.35 3.36 -12.72
N ALA A 422 14.30 3.97 -12.17
CA ALA A 422 13.32 4.72 -12.94
C ALA A 422 13.96 5.92 -13.66
N ALA A 423 14.74 6.74 -12.95
CA ALA A 423 15.44 7.88 -13.53
C ALA A 423 16.42 7.46 -14.63
N GLN A 424 17.23 6.43 -14.39
CA GLN A 424 18.19 5.89 -15.35
C GLN A 424 17.48 5.33 -16.60
N SER A 425 16.36 4.61 -16.41
CA SER A 425 15.60 4.03 -17.52
C SER A 425 14.85 5.06 -18.38
N LEU A 426 14.58 6.25 -17.84
CA LEU A 426 13.87 7.32 -18.52
C LEU A 426 14.83 8.32 -19.17
N PHE A 427 15.93 8.65 -18.49
CA PHE A 427 16.83 9.73 -18.87
C PHE A 427 18.21 9.28 -19.34
N GLY A 428 18.52 7.97 -19.31
CA GLY A 428 19.83 7.46 -19.71
C GLY A 428 20.19 7.69 -21.18
N SER A 429 19.20 7.94 -22.04
CA SER A 429 19.36 8.28 -23.46
C SER A 429 19.55 9.78 -23.72
N ILE A 430 19.38 10.64 -22.70
CA ILE A 430 19.62 12.07 -22.82
C ILE A 430 21.14 12.33 -22.84
N GLN A 431 21.57 13.15 -23.78
CA GLN A 431 22.95 13.60 -23.91
C GLN A 431 23.20 14.75 -22.94
N ILE A 432 24.22 14.64 -22.09
CA ILE A 432 24.64 15.71 -21.19
C ILE A 432 26.10 16.10 -21.45
N PRO A 433 26.52 17.35 -21.14
CA PRO A 433 27.91 17.78 -21.17
C PRO A 433 28.81 16.94 -20.23
N PRO A 434 30.14 16.88 -20.47
CA PRO A 434 30.92 17.57 -21.51
C PRO A 434 30.94 16.85 -22.86
N ASP A 435 30.68 15.54 -22.88
CA ASP A 435 30.86 14.72 -24.08
C ASP A 435 29.66 14.77 -25.04
N TRP A 436 28.52 15.30 -24.60
CA TRP A 436 27.24 15.31 -25.33
C TRP A 436 26.93 13.94 -25.97
N SER A 437 27.36 12.88 -25.32
CA SER A 437 27.28 11.52 -25.83
C SER A 437 26.29 10.72 -25.00
N SER A 438 25.55 9.85 -25.67
CA SER A 438 24.72 8.81 -25.06
C SER A 438 25.49 7.50 -25.17
N PRO A 439 25.54 6.66 -24.12
CA PRO A 439 24.66 6.66 -22.96
C PRO A 439 25.20 7.43 -21.74
N THR A 440 24.29 8.06 -20.98
CA THR A 440 24.62 8.86 -19.81
C THR A 440 24.33 8.11 -18.51
N PHE A 441 25.24 8.18 -17.54
CA PHE A 441 24.98 7.72 -16.17
C PHE A 441 24.30 8.83 -15.35
N VAL A 442 23.07 8.59 -14.90
CA VAL A 442 22.31 9.50 -14.04
C VAL A 442 22.65 9.16 -12.59
N ALA A 443 23.31 10.08 -11.89
CA ALA A 443 23.53 9.92 -10.45
C ALA A 443 22.19 9.91 -9.70
N PRO A 444 22.02 9.08 -8.65
CA PRO A 444 20.83 9.13 -7.81
C PRO A 444 20.70 10.51 -7.16
N GLY A 445 19.67 11.27 -7.52
CA GLY A 445 19.33 12.49 -6.79
C GLY A 445 18.98 12.15 -5.35
N MET A 446 19.60 12.82 -4.38
CA MET A 446 19.39 12.55 -2.96
C MET A 446 18.46 13.62 -2.34
N PRO A 447 17.14 13.36 -2.26
CA PRO A 447 16.15 14.31 -1.78
C PRO A 447 16.11 14.35 -0.24
N TRP A 448 17.06 15.04 0.38
CA TRP A 448 17.19 15.11 1.84
C TRP A 448 15.91 15.56 2.55
N VAL A 449 15.21 16.58 2.01
CA VAL A 449 13.99 17.12 2.62
C VAL A 449 12.84 16.10 2.58
N PRO A 450 12.42 15.54 1.42
CA PRO A 450 11.44 14.46 1.40
C PRO A 450 11.82 13.24 2.25
N MET A 451 13.09 12.86 2.30
CA MET A 451 13.54 11.76 3.15
C MET A 451 13.33 12.04 4.64
N LEU A 452 13.71 13.24 5.11
CA LEU A 452 13.48 13.65 6.49
C LEU A 452 11.97 13.69 6.80
N VAL A 453 11.16 14.23 5.89
CA VAL A 453 9.69 14.26 6.02
C VAL A 453 9.13 12.85 6.14
N VAL A 454 9.54 11.90 5.29
CA VAL A 454 9.08 10.50 5.35
C VAL A 454 9.50 9.84 6.66
N ILE A 455 10.73 10.06 7.13
CA ILE A 455 11.23 9.52 8.40
C ILE A 455 10.38 10.03 9.57
N VAL A 456 10.18 11.35 9.66
CA VAL A 456 9.40 11.99 10.72
C VAL A 456 7.93 11.58 10.65
N ALA A 457 7.33 11.60 9.46
CA ALA A 457 5.94 11.22 9.24
C ALA A 457 5.70 9.75 9.60
N THR A 458 6.62 8.85 9.23
CA THR A 458 6.52 7.42 9.56
C THR A 458 6.64 7.20 11.07
N ALA A 459 7.57 7.90 11.73
CA ALA A 459 7.71 7.83 13.19
C ALA A 459 6.45 8.34 13.91
N ALA A 460 5.93 9.51 13.52
CA ALA A 460 4.71 10.09 14.07
C ALA A 460 3.51 9.16 13.85
N LEU A 461 3.37 8.64 12.63
CA LEU A 461 2.33 7.70 12.28
C LEU A 461 2.38 6.43 13.13
N THR A 462 3.55 5.85 13.36
CA THR A 462 3.68 4.65 14.20
C THR A 462 3.29 4.93 15.65
N LEU A 463 3.63 6.09 16.20
CA LEU A 463 3.19 6.48 17.54
C LEU A 463 1.66 6.58 17.61
N VAL A 464 1.03 7.24 16.64
CA VAL A 464 -0.43 7.39 16.55
C VAL A 464 -1.10 6.02 16.35
N ALA A 465 -0.59 5.22 15.42
CA ALA A 465 -1.11 3.90 15.10
C ALA A 465 -1.02 2.93 16.28
N ALA A 466 0.00 3.08 17.13
CA ALA A 466 0.17 2.27 18.32
C ALA A 466 -0.80 2.65 19.47
N VAL A 467 -1.44 3.83 19.45
CA VAL A 467 -2.33 4.28 20.54
C VAL A 467 -3.52 3.35 20.73
N THR A 468 -4.31 3.13 19.68
CA THR A 468 -5.50 2.27 19.70
C THR A 468 -5.20 0.85 20.18
N PRO A 469 -4.24 0.12 19.58
CA PRO A 469 -3.96 -1.24 19.99
C PRO A 469 -3.36 -1.31 21.40
N THR A 470 -2.53 -0.34 21.79
CA THR A 470 -2.00 -0.25 23.17
C THR A 470 -3.11 -0.09 24.21
N ARG A 471 -4.11 0.77 23.93
CA ARG A 471 -5.26 0.96 24.83
C ARG A 471 -6.06 -0.34 24.99
N LEU A 472 -6.26 -1.08 23.89
CA LEU A 472 -6.94 -2.37 23.90
C LEU A 472 -6.18 -3.42 24.72
N ALA A 473 -4.84 -3.46 24.62
CA ALA A 473 -4.00 -4.38 25.37
C ALA A 473 -4.10 -4.22 26.90
N THR A 474 -4.31 -2.99 27.39
CA THR A 474 -4.30 -2.69 28.82
C THR A 474 -5.67 -2.73 29.49
N ARG A 475 -6.76 -2.55 28.73
CA ARG A 475 -8.12 -2.43 29.27
C ARG A 475 -8.75 -3.74 29.73
N VAL A 476 -8.24 -4.86 29.25
CA VAL A 476 -8.80 -6.18 29.56
C VAL A 476 -8.26 -6.67 30.89
N ALA A 477 -9.13 -7.18 31.76
CA ALA A 477 -8.71 -7.82 33.01
C ALA A 477 -7.96 -9.14 32.70
N PRO A 478 -6.86 -9.47 33.40
CA PRO A 478 -6.12 -10.71 33.18
C PRO A 478 -7.01 -11.97 33.25
N VAL A 479 -8.00 -11.96 34.15
CA VAL A 479 -8.97 -13.06 34.31
C VAL A 479 -9.85 -13.24 33.06
N GLU A 480 -10.36 -12.15 32.48
CA GLU A 480 -11.12 -12.19 31.23
C GLU A 480 -10.25 -12.63 30.04
N ALA A 481 -8.98 -12.20 30.01
CA ALA A 481 -8.05 -12.58 28.95
C ALA A 481 -7.64 -14.06 28.99
N LEU A 482 -7.79 -14.73 30.14
CA LEU A 482 -7.48 -16.15 30.34
C LEU A 482 -8.70 -17.06 30.13
N ALA A 483 -9.92 -16.51 30.22
CA ALA A 483 -11.17 -17.23 30.02
C ALA A 483 -11.56 -17.38 28.53
N GLU A 484 -11.01 -16.53 27.66
CA GLU A 484 -11.06 -16.66 26.18
C GLU A 484 -9.97 -17.61 25.65
#